data_AF-A0A7D9K082-F1
#
_entry.id   AF-A0A7D9K082-F1
#
_cell.length_a   1.000
_cell.length_b   1.000
_cell.length_c   1.000
_cell.angle_alpha   90.00
_cell.angle_beta   90.00
_cell.angle_gamma   90.00
#
_symmetry.space_group_name_H-M   'P 1'
#
loop_
_entity.id
_entity.type
_entity.pdbx_description
1 polymer ?
#
loop_
_entity_poly.entity_id
_entity_poly.type
_entity_poly.pdbx_seq_one_letter_code
_entity_poly.pdbx_strand_id
1 'polypeptide(L)'
;PNLIAKIFDILLRFRLNKIGVLADIKQAFLNVGIDAQHRDYLRFLWYDLQAEDEQVVIYRFLRVVFGITSSPFLLNGTKRHHLSNYLEKEREIAQRVIDDLYVDDL
;
A
#
# COMPACT_ATOMS: atom_id res chain seq x y z
N PRO A 1 15.91 -0.42 -1.11
CA PRO A 1 15.78 -1.48 -0.07
C PRO A 1 14.45 -2.22 -0.23
N ASN A 2 14.45 -3.56 -0.14
CA ASN A 2 13.20 -4.33 -0.13
C ASN A 2 12.55 -4.24 1.25
N LEU A 3 11.35 -3.66 1.32
CA LEU A 3 10.58 -3.50 2.56
C LEU A 3 9.44 -4.54 2.70
N ILE A 4 9.36 -5.49 1.77
CA ILE A 4 8.35 -6.55 1.79
C ILE A 4 8.81 -7.64 2.76
N ALA A 5 7.96 -7.97 3.73
CA ALA A 5 8.20 -9.08 4.65
C ALA A 5 8.12 -10.42 3.90
N LYS A 6 8.93 -11.39 4.34
CA LYS A 6 8.97 -12.72 3.74
C LYS A 6 7.72 -13.49 4.16
N ILE A 7 6.88 -13.84 3.18
CA ILE A 7 5.62 -14.57 3.42
C ILE A 7 5.81 -15.85 4.25
N PHE A 8 6.90 -16.59 4.01
CA PHE A 8 7.18 -17.82 4.75
C PHE A 8 7.38 -17.55 6.26
N ASP A 9 8.10 -16.48 6.61
CA ASP A 9 8.37 -16.13 8.00
C ASP A 9 7.08 -15.67 8.71
N ILE A 10 6.21 -14.95 7.99
CA ILE A 10 4.88 -14.52 8.48
C ILE A 10 4.02 -15.75 8.76
N LEU A 11 3.91 -16.68 7.80
CA LEU A 11 3.10 -17.89 7.95
C LEU A 11 3.60 -18.80 9.09
N LEU A 12 4.91 -18.85 9.33
CA LEU A 12 5.46 -19.55 10.49
C LEU A 12 5.02 -18.89 11.79
N ARG A 13 5.17 -17.57 11.94
CA ARG A 13 4.75 -16.82 13.15
C ARG A 13 3.26 -16.93 13.41
N PHE A 14 2.44 -16.84 12.36
CA PHE A 14 0.98 -16.99 12.45
C PHE A 14 0.58 -18.35 13.06
N ARG A 15 1.32 -19.43 12.76
CA ARG A 15 1.06 -20.78 13.28
C ARG A 15 1.59 -21.05 14.69
N LEU A 16 2.39 -20.14 15.27
CA LEU A 16 2.96 -20.35 16.62
C LEU A 16 1.93 -20.14 17.74
N ASN A 17 0.87 -19.36 17.48
CA ASN A 17 -0.08 -18.95 18.52
C ASN A 17 -1.43 -19.67 18.36
N LYS A 18 -2.14 -19.83 19.48
CA LYS A 18 -3.46 -20.50 19.53
C LYS A 18 -4.56 -19.69 18.82
N ILE A 19 -4.40 -18.37 18.76
CA ILE A 19 -5.37 -17.43 18.19
C ILE A 19 -4.67 -16.64 17.11
N GLY A 20 -5.22 -16.69 15.90
CA GLY A 20 -4.82 -15.85 14.77
C GLY A 20 -5.78 -14.67 14.61
N VAL A 21 -5.24 -13.52 14.22
CA VAL A 21 -6.02 -12.35 13.80
C VAL A 21 -5.74 -12.14 12.32
N LEU A 22 -6.79 -11.87 11.55
CA LEU A 22 -6.69 -11.58 10.12
C LEU A 22 -7.30 -10.21 9.85
N ALA A 23 -6.64 -9.41 9.02
CA ALA A 23 -7.16 -8.12 8.58
C ALA A 23 -6.65 -7.76 7.18
N ASP A 24 -7.44 -6.95 6.46
CA ASP A 24 -7.07 -6.39 5.15
C ASP A 24 -7.20 -4.87 5.19
N ILE A 25 -6.20 -4.16 4.65
CA ILE A 25 -6.28 -2.72 4.46
C ILE A 25 -6.99 -2.45 3.14
N LYS A 26 -8.31 -2.25 3.22
CA LYS A 26 -9.14 -1.90 2.05
C LYS A 26 -8.50 -0.78 1.21
N GLN A 27 -8.25 -1.07 -0.06
CA GLN A 27 -7.68 -0.14 -1.04
C GLN A 27 -6.37 0.49 -0.58
N ALA A 28 -5.47 -0.31 0.03
CA ALA A 28 -4.24 0.13 0.67
C ALA A 28 -3.43 1.16 -0.13
N PHE A 29 -3.19 0.90 -1.41
CA PHE A 29 -2.44 1.82 -2.28
C PHE A 29 -3.15 3.18 -2.47
N LEU A 30 -4.48 3.17 -2.60
CA LEU A 30 -5.26 4.39 -2.82
C LEU A 30 -5.29 5.31 -1.59
N ASN A 31 -4.98 4.77 -0.41
CA ASN A 31 -4.82 5.58 0.81
C ASN A 31 -3.54 6.43 0.79
N VAL A 32 -2.56 6.11 -0.05
CA VAL A 32 -1.29 6.84 -0.15
C VAL A 32 -1.34 7.89 -1.25
N GLY A 33 -1.16 9.16 -0.87
CA GLY A 33 -1.10 10.30 -1.79
C GLY A 33 0.20 10.37 -2.58
N ILE A 34 0.11 10.73 -3.86
CA ILE A 34 1.28 11.07 -4.68
C ILE A 34 1.50 12.58 -4.62
N ASP A 35 2.75 12.97 -4.39
CA ASP A 35 3.18 14.36 -4.42
C ASP A 35 2.86 15.00 -5.78
N ALA A 36 2.40 16.25 -5.78
CA ALA A 36 1.95 16.94 -6.99
C ALA A 36 2.99 16.93 -8.11
N GLN A 37 4.28 17.02 -7.78
CA GLN A 37 5.37 17.04 -8.76
C GLN A 37 5.56 15.70 -9.50
N HIS A 38 5.08 14.59 -8.92
CA HIS A 38 5.25 13.24 -9.49
C HIS A 38 3.99 12.70 -10.20
N ARG A 39 2.84 13.38 -10.10
CA ARG A 39 1.56 12.89 -10.66
C ARG A 39 1.57 12.77 -12.17
N ASP A 40 2.39 13.58 -12.85
CA ASP A 40 2.49 13.55 -14.31
C ASP A 40 3.13 12.29 -14.86
N TYR A 41 3.89 11.54 -14.05
CA TYR A 41 4.40 10.21 -14.42
C TYR A 41 3.33 9.11 -14.37
N LEU A 42 2.16 9.40 -13.82
CA LEU A 42 1.04 8.45 -13.66
C LEU A 42 -0.15 8.83 -14.53
N ARG A 43 0.11 9.39 -15.71
CA ARG A 43 -0.92 9.68 -16.71
C ARG A 43 -1.35 8.42 -17.43
N PHE A 44 -2.63 8.35 -17.78
CA PHE A 44 -3.17 7.31 -18.63
C PHE A 44 -4.21 7.90 -19.58
N LEU A 45 -4.35 7.26 -20.74
CA LEU A 45 -5.35 7.60 -21.73
C LEU A 45 -6.64 6.84 -21.42
N TRP A 46 -7.76 7.53 -21.56
CA TRP A 46 -9.10 6.97 -21.47
C TRP A 46 -9.84 7.29 -22.75
N TYR A 47 -10.57 6.30 -23.27
CA TYR A 47 -11.38 6.50 -24.45
C TYR A 47 -12.84 6.73 -24.04
N ASP A 48 -13.33 7.95 -24.23
CA ASP A 48 -14.71 8.32 -23.93
C ASP A 48 -15.61 8.01 -25.13
N LEU A 49 -16.38 6.92 -25.00
CA LEU A 49 -17.33 6.46 -26.02
C LEU A 49 -18.54 7.40 -26.17
N GLN A 50 -18.74 8.34 -25.26
CA GLN A 50 -19.85 9.29 -25.30
C GLN A 50 -19.45 10.69 -25.77
N ALA A 51 -18.16 10.94 -26.01
CA ALA A 51 -17.69 12.22 -26.51
C ALA A 51 -18.04 12.41 -28.00
N GLU A 52 -18.67 13.54 -28.33
CA GLU A 52 -19.00 13.94 -29.71
C GLU A 52 -17.75 14.33 -30.51
N ASP A 53 -16.76 14.93 -29.85
CA ASP A 53 -15.44 15.30 -30.39
C ASP A 53 -14.32 14.89 -29.42
N GLU A 54 -13.16 14.53 -29.98
CA GLU A 54 -11.94 14.12 -29.27
C GLU A 54 -12.15 13.03 -28.20
N GLN A 55 -12.27 11.78 -28.66
CA GLN A 55 -12.61 10.63 -27.82
C GLN A 55 -11.51 10.18 -26.85
N VAL A 56 -10.34 10.81 -26.83
CA VAL A 56 -9.23 10.44 -25.93
C VAL A 56 -9.06 11.50 -24.85
N VAL A 57 -9.36 11.12 -23.60
CA VAL A 57 -9.17 11.94 -22.41
C VAL A 57 -7.91 11.49 -21.67
N ILE A 58 -7.10 12.43 -21.19
CA ILE A 58 -5.91 12.14 -20.38
C ILE A 58 -6.26 12.32 -18.90
N TYR A 59 -6.18 11.25 -18.12
CA TYR A 59 -6.27 11.30 -16.67
C TYR A 59 -4.89 11.16 -16.04
N ARG A 60 -4.80 11.49 -14.75
CA ARG A 60 -3.61 11.26 -13.94
C ARG A 60 -4.00 10.73 -12.57
N PHE A 61 -3.29 9.72 -12.08
CA PHE A 61 -3.52 9.24 -10.72
C PHE A 61 -2.96 10.23 -9.68
N LEU A 62 -3.75 10.47 -8.64
CA LEU A 62 -3.36 11.31 -7.49
C LEU A 62 -2.87 10.48 -6.30
N ARG A 63 -3.01 9.15 -6.39
CA ARG A 63 -2.72 8.17 -5.35
C ARG A 63 -1.83 7.06 -5.93
N VAL A 64 -1.15 6.32 -5.05
CA VAL A 64 -0.37 5.16 -5.45
C VAL A 64 -1.32 4.13 -6.10
N VAL A 65 -0.89 3.53 -7.20
CA VAL A 65 -1.71 2.59 -7.99
C VAL A 65 -1.14 1.18 -7.99
N PHE A 66 -1.97 0.20 -8.27
CA PHE A 66 -1.48 -1.14 -8.56
C PHE A 66 -0.70 -1.18 -9.88
N GLY A 67 0.28 -2.07 -9.99
CA GLY A 67 1.00 -2.33 -11.25
C GLY A 67 2.28 -1.52 -11.48
N ILE A 68 2.60 -0.54 -10.63
CA ILE A 68 3.93 0.10 -10.65
C ILE A 68 4.87 -0.60 -9.67
N THR A 69 6.13 -0.79 -10.07
CA THR A 69 7.15 -1.53 -9.30
C THR A 69 7.45 -0.90 -7.94
N SER A 70 7.26 0.42 -7.81
CA SER A 70 7.50 1.17 -6.58
C SER A 70 6.34 1.14 -5.58
N SER A 71 5.13 0.71 -5.98
CA SER A 71 3.94 0.76 -5.12
C SER A 71 4.08 0.00 -3.80
N PRO A 72 4.56 -1.26 -3.80
CA PRO A 72 4.77 -1.99 -2.55
C PRO A 72 5.76 -1.29 -1.61
N PHE A 73 6.78 -0.64 -2.16
CA PHE A 73 7.74 0.12 -1.37
C PHE A 73 7.10 1.36 -0.74
N LEU A 74 6.35 2.15 -1.52
CA LEU A 74 5.66 3.34 -1.04
C LEU A 74 4.66 2.99 0.07
N LEU A 75 3.84 1.95 -0.14
CA LEU A 75 2.89 1.48 0.87
C LEU A 75 3.60 1.03 2.15
N ASN A 76 4.60 0.15 2.05
CA ASN A 76 5.33 -0.33 3.23
C ASN A 76 6.08 0.79 3.96
N GLY A 77 6.66 1.74 3.22
CA GLY A 77 7.30 2.93 3.80
C GLY A 77 6.30 3.78 4.61
N THR A 78 5.12 4.05 4.04
CA THR A 78 4.04 4.79 4.71
C THR A 78 3.56 4.07 5.97
N LYS A 79 3.28 2.76 5.90
CA LYS A 79 2.89 1.95 7.07
C LYS A 79 3.94 2.02 8.18
N ARG A 80 5.21 1.80 7.86
CA ARG A 80 6.31 1.86 8.83
C ARG A 80 6.43 3.24 9.47
N HIS A 81 6.28 4.31 8.70
CA HIS A 81 6.30 5.68 9.22
C HIS A 81 5.17 5.92 10.23
N HIS A 82 3.94 5.49 9.91
CA HIS A 82 2.80 5.64 10.83
C HIS A 82 2.97 4.79 12.09
N LEU A 83 3.39 3.53 11.94
CA LEU A 83 3.56 2.60 13.07
C LEU A 83 4.78 2.94 13.94
N SER A 84 5.84 3.55 13.38
CA SER A 84 6.99 4.03 14.17
C SER A 84 6.65 5.25 15.02
N ASN A 85 5.64 6.02 14.62
CA ASN A 85 5.16 7.19 15.35
C ASN A 85 4.05 6.85 16.35
N TYR A 86 3.67 5.57 16.48
CA TYR A 86 2.66 5.13 17.44
C TYR A 86 3.22 5.19 18.87
N LEU A 87 2.37 5.58 19.83
CA LEU A 87 2.74 5.89 21.22
C LEU A 87 3.58 4.78 21.87
N GLU A 88 4.53 5.15 22.73
CA GLU A 88 5.45 4.21 23.39
C GLU A 88 4.75 3.04 24.11
N LYS A 89 3.50 3.25 24.57
CA LYS A 89 2.70 2.23 25.27
C LYS A 89 2.33 1.01 24.41
N GLU A 90 2.29 1.13 23.09
CA GLU A 90 1.84 0.04 22.19
C GLU A 90 2.91 -0.36 21.17
N ARG A 91 4.16 -0.01 21.44
CA ARG A 91 5.29 -0.25 20.54
C ARG A 91 5.47 -1.72 20.16
N GLU A 92 5.21 -2.64 21.09
CA GLU A 92 5.30 -4.08 20.82
C GLU A 92 4.26 -4.51 19.76
N ILE A 93 3.02 -4.04 19.89
CA ILE A 93 1.94 -4.36 18.95
C ILE A 93 2.25 -3.73 17.59
N ALA A 94 2.66 -2.46 17.57
CA ALA A 94 3.04 -1.78 16.33
C ALA A 94 4.18 -2.51 15.60
N GLN A 95 5.18 -3.01 16.33
CA GLN A 95 6.28 -3.78 15.76
C GLN A 95 5.80 -5.12 15.20
N ARG A 96 4.96 -5.86 15.93
CA ARG A 96 4.36 -7.12 15.42
C ARG A 96 3.58 -6.88 14.14
N VAL A 97 2.75 -5.84 14.10
CA VAL A 97 1.98 -5.48 12.89
C VAL A 97 2.91 -5.15 11.72
N ILE A 98 4.04 -4.46 11.94
CA ILE A 98 5.04 -4.23 10.88
C ILE A 98 5.62 -5.55 10.35
N ASP A 99 5.95 -6.48 11.24
CA ASP A 99 6.65 -7.72 10.89
C ASP A 99 5.72 -8.81 10.32
N ASP A 100 4.43 -8.73 10.63
CA ASP A 100 3.43 -9.74 10.23
C ASP A 100 2.56 -9.30 9.05
N LEU A 101 2.52 -8.01 8.69
CA LEU A 101 1.81 -7.55 7.48
C LEU A 101 2.52 -7.98 6.19
N TYR A 102 1.83 -8.76 5.35
CA TYR A 102 2.22 -9.03 3.97
C TYR A 102 1.54 -8.03 3.01
N VAL A 103 2.30 -7.00 2.60
CA VAL A 103 1.81 -5.90 1.75
C VAL A 103 0.65 -5.13 2.39
N ASP A 104 -0.58 -5.60 2.31
CA ASP A 104 -1.79 -5.02 2.91
C ASP A 104 -2.57 -6.00 3.79
N ASP A 105 -2.21 -7.28 3.76
CA ASP A 105 -2.83 -8.35 4.56
C ASP A 105 -2.09 -8.56 5.88
N LEU A 106 -2.82 -8.71 6.99
CA LEU A 106 -2.34 -9.16 8.31
C LEU A 106 -2.75 -10.61 8.54
#